data_AF-A0A433J5A7-F1
#
_entry.id   AF-A0A433J5A7-F1
#
_cell.length_a   1.000
_cell.length_b   1.000
_cell.length_c   1.000
_cell.angle_alpha   90.00
_cell.angle_beta   90.00
_cell.angle_gamma   90.00
#
_symmetry.space_group_name_H-M   'P 1'
#
loop_
_entity.id
_entity.type
_entity.pdbx_description
1 polymer ?
#
loop_
_entity_poly.entity_id
_entity_poly.type
_entity_poly.pdbx_seq_one_letter_code
_entity_poly.pdbx_strand_id
1 'polypeptide(L)'
;MATPWQRSLGHLESLFIDHACFRLLYSNTYRISPNMYRASQPSPSHIAQAARNGVRSVLNLRGGRDCASYILEAEACRAHGIELVDFPVNSRDMPKKETLLKARELFKTMQYPALMHCKSGADRAGFMSTLFLFVHEGQPLPEAMKQLSWKYGHFKQAKTGILDYFFDLYAAYNEKRPTAFWDWVERVYDPVEAKASFRSREWADTVVDRVLGRE
;
A
#
# COMPACT_ATOMS: atom_id res chain seq x y z
N MET A 1 8.18 -39.56 -11.73
CA MET A 1 8.52 -40.25 -10.47
C MET A 1 8.96 -39.19 -9.49
N ALA A 2 8.06 -38.83 -8.55
CA ALA A 2 8.19 -37.63 -7.73
C ALA A 2 9.26 -37.82 -6.64
N THR A 3 10.40 -37.16 -6.79
CA THR A 3 11.39 -37.08 -5.71
C THR A 3 10.75 -36.38 -4.51
N PRO A 4 11.24 -36.61 -3.27
CA PRO A 4 10.77 -35.88 -2.08
C PRO A 4 10.78 -34.36 -2.29
N TRP A 5 11.77 -33.86 -3.04
CA TRP A 5 11.88 -32.46 -3.45
C TRP A 5 10.75 -32.00 -4.37
N GLN A 6 10.39 -32.79 -5.39
CA GLN A 6 9.27 -32.48 -6.29
C GLN A 6 7.92 -32.54 -5.56
N ARG A 7 7.78 -33.40 -4.55
CA ARG A 7 6.60 -33.42 -3.68
C ARG A 7 6.54 -32.19 -2.78
N SER A 8 7.66 -31.78 -2.19
CA SER A 8 7.72 -30.54 -1.39
C SER A 8 7.47 -29.29 -2.23
N LEU A 9 8.00 -29.22 -3.46
CA LEU A 9 7.66 -28.16 -4.41
C LEU A 9 6.17 -28.21 -4.78
N GLY A 10 5.62 -29.39 -5.04
CA GLY A 10 4.20 -29.56 -5.33
C GLY A 10 3.29 -29.15 -4.16
N HIS A 11 3.69 -29.40 -2.91
CA HIS A 11 2.99 -28.91 -1.73
C HIS A 11 3.09 -27.39 -1.58
N LEU A 12 4.25 -26.81 -1.86
CA LEU A 12 4.43 -25.35 -1.91
C LEU A 12 3.59 -24.72 -3.02
N GLU A 13 3.59 -25.28 -4.22
CA GLU A 13 2.77 -24.84 -5.36
C GLU A 13 1.27 -24.97 -5.06
N SER A 14 0.85 -26.08 -4.45
CA SER A 14 -0.52 -26.27 -3.96
C SER A 14 -0.89 -25.21 -2.93
N LEU A 15 -0.02 -24.91 -1.97
CA LEU A 15 -0.23 -23.82 -1.03
C LEU A 15 -0.36 -22.47 -1.76
N PHE A 16 0.43 -22.21 -2.80
CA PHE A 16 0.33 -20.98 -3.61
C PHE A 16 -0.96 -20.88 -4.45
N ILE A 17 -1.44 -22.01 -4.99
CA ILE A 17 -2.73 -22.13 -5.70
C ILE A 17 -3.90 -22.01 -4.71
N ASP A 18 -3.80 -22.66 -3.55
CA ASP A 18 -4.75 -22.54 -2.44
C ASP A 18 -4.80 -21.09 -1.92
N HIS A 19 -3.67 -20.36 -1.89
CA HIS A 19 -3.67 -18.93 -1.58
C HIS A 19 -4.48 -18.09 -2.59
N ALA A 20 -4.67 -18.54 -3.83
CA ALA A 20 -5.57 -17.89 -4.77
C ALA A 20 -7.04 -18.16 -4.41
N CYS A 21 -7.38 -19.38 -4.01
CA CYS A 21 -8.71 -19.74 -3.47
C CYS A 21 -9.03 -18.98 -2.17
N PHE A 22 -8.09 -18.87 -1.23
CA PHE A 22 -8.26 -18.04 -0.03
C PHE A 22 -8.47 -16.56 -0.36
N ARG A 23 -7.85 -16.03 -1.44
CA ARG A 23 -8.07 -14.64 -1.89
C ARG A 23 -9.41 -14.40 -2.57
N LEU A 24 -10.08 -15.44 -3.06
CA LEU A 24 -11.46 -15.34 -3.55
C LEU A 24 -12.47 -15.13 -2.41
N LEU A 25 -12.16 -15.63 -1.21
CA LEU A 25 -13.01 -15.54 -0.01
C LEU A 25 -12.53 -14.48 1.00
N TYR A 26 -11.25 -14.10 0.99
CA TYR A 26 -10.63 -13.15 1.92
C TYR A 26 -9.88 -12.05 1.17
N SER A 27 -10.44 -10.84 1.20
CA SER A 27 -9.88 -9.65 0.53
C SER A 27 -9.05 -8.74 1.44
N ASN A 28 -8.62 -9.17 2.64
CA ASN A 28 -7.86 -8.31 3.57
C ASN A 28 -8.49 -6.90 3.70
N THR A 29 -9.83 -6.85 3.78
CA THR A 29 -10.59 -5.61 3.63
C THR A 29 -10.89 -4.98 4.98
N TYR A 30 -10.57 -3.69 5.12
CA TYR A 30 -10.82 -2.92 6.33
C TYR A 30 -11.36 -1.54 5.99
N ARG A 31 -12.32 -1.07 6.77
CA ARG A 31 -12.72 0.34 6.76
C ARG A 31 -11.69 1.15 7.55
N ILE A 32 -11.11 2.18 6.94
CA ILE A 32 -10.10 3.04 7.59
C ILE A 32 -10.65 4.42 7.97
N SER A 33 -11.69 4.89 7.27
CA SER A 33 -12.47 6.07 7.62
C SER A 33 -13.92 5.88 7.15
N PRO A 34 -14.85 6.80 7.49
CA PRO A 34 -16.18 6.80 6.90
C PRO A 34 -16.16 6.79 5.36
N ASN A 35 -15.12 7.40 4.76
CA ASN A 35 -14.98 7.61 3.32
C ASN A 35 -14.11 6.56 2.62
N MET A 36 -13.35 5.72 3.33
CA MET A 36 -12.35 4.87 2.67
C MET A 36 -12.26 3.47 3.28
N TYR A 37 -12.20 2.50 2.39
CA TYR A 37 -11.81 1.12 2.65
C TYR A 37 -10.44 0.84 2.03
N ARG A 38 -9.68 -0.06 2.64
CA ARG A 38 -8.48 -0.66 2.06
C ARG A 38 -8.69 -2.16 1.88
N ALA A 39 -8.10 -2.75 0.84
CA ALA A 39 -8.21 -4.18 0.55
C ALA A 39 -6.98 -4.75 -0.19
N SER A 40 -6.88 -6.07 -0.21
CA SER A 40 -6.15 -6.82 -1.24
C SER A 40 -6.91 -6.78 -2.57
N GLN A 41 -6.35 -7.37 -3.63
CA GLN A 41 -6.99 -7.36 -4.95
C GLN A 41 -8.43 -7.93 -4.83
N PRO A 42 -9.48 -7.13 -5.09
CA PRO A 42 -10.83 -7.61 -4.96
C PRO A 42 -11.18 -8.55 -6.12
N SER A 43 -12.06 -9.50 -5.83
CA SER A 43 -12.75 -10.29 -6.85
C SER A 43 -14.04 -9.57 -7.27
N PRO A 44 -14.71 -9.99 -8.36
CA PRO A 44 -16.00 -9.44 -8.75
C PRO A 44 -17.05 -9.47 -7.63
N SER A 45 -17.09 -10.53 -6.82
CA SER A 45 -18.02 -10.64 -5.68
C SER A 45 -17.73 -9.62 -4.57
N HIS A 46 -16.44 -9.32 -4.33
CA HIS A 46 -16.04 -8.28 -3.40
C HIS A 46 -16.44 -6.88 -3.90
N ILE A 47 -16.32 -6.62 -5.20
CA ILE A 47 -16.76 -5.35 -5.82
C ILE A 47 -18.28 -5.21 -5.72
N ALA A 48 -19.04 -6.27 -6.02
CA ALA A 48 -20.49 -6.27 -5.83
C ALA A 48 -20.89 -5.97 -4.38
N GLN A 49 -20.19 -6.54 -3.41
CA GLN A 49 -20.42 -6.25 -1.99
C GLN A 49 -20.05 -4.80 -1.63
N ALA A 50 -18.95 -4.28 -2.17
CA ALA A 50 -18.55 -2.89 -1.98
C ALA A 50 -19.61 -1.93 -2.52
N ALA A 51 -20.16 -2.20 -3.71
CA ALA A 51 -21.26 -1.44 -4.31
C ALA A 51 -22.50 -1.43 -3.41
N ARG A 52 -22.89 -2.61 -2.87
CA ARG A 52 -23.99 -2.72 -1.89
C ARG A 52 -23.75 -1.92 -0.61
N ASN A 53 -22.48 -1.75 -0.24
CA ASN A 53 -22.09 -0.93 0.92
C ASN A 53 -21.94 0.57 0.58
N GLY A 54 -22.29 0.98 -0.64
CA GLY A 54 -22.27 2.38 -1.08
C GLY A 54 -20.92 2.87 -1.59
N VAL A 55 -19.96 1.97 -1.88
CA VAL A 55 -18.71 2.37 -2.53
C VAL A 55 -18.99 2.89 -3.94
N ARG A 56 -18.47 4.09 -4.23
CA ARG A 56 -18.64 4.81 -5.50
C ARG A 56 -17.42 4.72 -6.41
N SER A 57 -16.22 4.57 -5.84
CA SER A 57 -14.99 4.41 -6.62
C SER A 57 -14.06 3.34 -6.04
N VAL A 58 -13.29 2.70 -6.92
CA VAL A 58 -12.22 1.76 -6.58
C VAL A 58 -10.89 2.34 -7.07
N LEU A 59 -9.93 2.47 -6.16
CA LEU A 59 -8.60 2.98 -6.44
C LEU A 59 -7.59 1.82 -6.58
N ASN A 60 -7.19 1.54 -7.82
CA ASN A 60 -6.23 0.49 -8.15
C ASN A 60 -4.79 0.99 -8.08
N LEU A 61 -4.09 0.62 -7.00
CA LEU A 61 -2.70 1.03 -6.77
C LEU A 61 -1.67 0.21 -7.53
N ARG A 62 -2.12 -0.80 -8.30
CA ARG A 62 -1.26 -1.60 -9.17
C ARG A 62 -1.19 -1.04 -10.59
N GLY A 63 -2.09 -0.12 -10.94
CA GLY A 63 -2.30 0.39 -12.30
C GLY A 63 -2.97 -0.62 -13.22
N GLY A 64 -3.47 -0.11 -14.35
CA GLY A 64 -4.08 -0.88 -15.42
C GLY A 64 -3.08 -1.84 -16.05
N ARG A 65 -3.46 -3.10 -16.17
CA ARG A 65 -2.59 -4.19 -16.63
C ARG A 65 -3.39 -5.21 -17.42
N ASP A 66 -2.80 -5.75 -18.48
CA ASP A 66 -3.42 -6.81 -19.27
C ASP A 66 -3.33 -8.16 -18.54
N CYS A 67 -4.21 -8.36 -17.57
CA CYS A 67 -4.33 -9.62 -16.84
C CYS A 67 -5.74 -9.85 -16.32
N ALA A 68 -6.09 -11.13 -16.15
CA ALA A 68 -7.44 -11.54 -15.74
C ALA A 68 -7.96 -10.80 -14.51
N SER A 69 -7.12 -10.58 -13.48
CA SER A 69 -7.58 -9.88 -12.27
C SER A 69 -8.01 -8.44 -12.52
N TYR A 70 -7.36 -7.73 -13.45
CA TYR A 70 -7.71 -6.35 -13.79
C TYR A 70 -8.94 -6.31 -14.70
N ILE A 71 -9.00 -7.20 -15.70
CA ILE A 71 -10.15 -7.29 -16.62
C ILE A 71 -11.43 -7.56 -15.82
N LEU A 72 -11.41 -8.56 -14.93
CA LEU A 72 -12.56 -8.91 -14.09
C LEU A 72 -12.94 -7.79 -13.12
N GLU A 73 -11.96 -7.05 -12.59
CA GLU A 73 -12.20 -5.89 -11.74
C GLU A 73 -12.87 -4.74 -12.51
N ALA A 74 -12.36 -4.40 -13.70
CA ALA A 74 -12.92 -3.36 -14.54
C ALA A 74 -14.35 -3.71 -15.02
N GLU A 75 -14.58 -4.98 -15.38
CA GLU A 75 -15.92 -5.48 -15.72
C GLU A 75 -16.89 -5.37 -14.56
N ALA A 76 -16.48 -5.81 -13.36
CA ALA A 76 -17.32 -5.74 -12.17
C ALA A 76 -17.59 -4.30 -11.74
N CYS A 77 -16.59 -3.40 -11.79
CA CYS A 77 -16.79 -1.98 -11.50
C CYS A 77 -17.81 -1.37 -12.46
N ARG A 78 -17.67 -1.62 -13.77
CA ARG A 78 -18.63 -1.17 -14.79
C ARG A 78 -20.03 -1.73 -14.57
N ALA A 79 -20.15 -3.02 -14.24
CA ALA A 79 -21.45 -3.67 -13.99
C ALA A 79 -22.19 -3.08 -12.78
N HIS A 80 -21.46 -2.53 -11.80
CA HIS A 80 -22.01 -1.96 -10.58
C HIS A 80 -21.99 -0.42 -10.53
N GLY A 81 -21.64 0.25 -11.62
CA GLY A 81 -21.57 1.72 -11.68
C GLY A 81 -20.50 2.32 -10.76
N ILE A 82 -19.45 1.56 -10.44
CA ILE A 82 -18.29 2.02 -9.66
C ILE A 82 -17.24 2.57 -10.61
N GLU A 83 -16.73 3.76 -10.30
CA GLU A 83 -15.59 4.34 -11.01
C GLU A 83 -14.30 3.59 -10.65
N LEU A 84 -13.62 2.99 -11.64
CA LEU A 84 -12.30 2.41 -11.45
C LEU A 84 -11.23 3.45 -11.78
N VAL A 85 -10.44 3.82 -10.77
CA VAL A 85 -9.35 4.80 -10.89
C VAL A 85 -8.00 4.09 -10.78
N ASP A 86 -7.22 4.12 -11.86
CA ASP A 86 -5.86 3.59 -11.85
C ASP A 86 -4.85 4.61 -11.34
N PHE A 87 -4.13 4.27 -10.28
CA PHE A 87 -3.10 5.12 -9.68
C PHE A 87 -1.88 4.30 -9.26
N PRO A 88 -0.95 3.98 -10.17
CA PRO A 88 0.16 3.09 -9.86
C PRO A 88 1.11 3.70 -8.82
N VAL A 89 1.34 2.96 -7.73
CA VAL A 89 2.27 3.33 -6.65
C VAL A 89 3.40 2.31 -6.57
N ASN A 90 4.64 2.76 -6.32
CA ASN A 90 5.77 1.86 -6.06
C ASN A 90 5.76 1.44 -4.59
N SER A 91 6.01 0.15 -4.31
CA SER A 91 6.01 -0.40 -2.95
C SER A 91 7.40 -0.61 -2.35
N ARG A 92 8.47 -0.35 -3.13
CA ARG A 92 9.87 -0.64 -2.79
C ARG A 92 10.80 0.50 -3.20
N ASP A 93 10.25 1.69 -3.40
CA ASP A 93 11.02 2.88 -3.74
C ASP A 93 10.44 4.10 -3.04
N MET A 94 11.25 5.15 -2.94
CA MET A 94 10.81 6.45 -2.44
C MET A 94 9.69 7.01 -3.33
N PRO A 95 8.61 7.57 -2.75
CA PRO A 95 7.56 8.18 -3.53
C PRO A 95 8.09 9.41 -4.29
N LYS A 96 7.82 9.49 -5.59
CA LYS A 96 8.17 10.69 -6.36
C LYS A 96 7.30 11.87 -5.90
N LYS A 97 7.87 13.08 -5.87
CA LYS A 97 7.12 14.32 -5.57
C LYS A 97 5.87 14.45 -6.43
N GLU A 98 6.01 14.22 -7.74
CA GLU A 98 4.90 14.28 -8.69
C GLU A 98 3.78 13.29 -8.32
N THR A 99 4.12 12.06 -7.90
CA THR A 99 3.14 11.07 -7.45
C THR A 99 2.43 11.53 -6.18
N LEU A 100 3.14 12.12 -5.21
CA LEU A 100 2.53 12.65 -3.98
C LEU A 100 1.54 13.79 -4.28
N LEU A 101 1.93 14.73 -5.15
CA LEU A 101 1.08 15.84 -5.55
C LEU A 101 -0.15 15.37 -6.33
N LYS A 102 0.00 14.40 -7.24
CA LYS A 102 -1.14 13.77 -7.93
C LYS A 102 -2.07 13.03 -6.97
N ALA A 103 -1.52 12.36 -5.94
CA ALA A 103 -2.33 11.71 -4.90
C ALA A 103 -3.14 12.74 -4.11
N ARG A 104 -2.56 13.90 -3.79
CA ARG A 104 -3.27 15.01 -3.13
C ARG A 104 -4.50 15.45 -3.91
N GLU A 105 -4.33 15.68 -5.20
CA GLU A 105 -5.43 16.15 -6.04
C GLU A 105 -6.44 15.04 -6.30
N LEU A 106 -6.00 13.79 -6.47
CA LEU A 106 -6.88 12.62 -6.55
C LEU A 106 -7.80 12.51 -5.34
N PHE A 107 -7.26 12.66 -4.12
CA PHE A 107 -8.09 12.59 -2.91
C PHE A 107 -9.11 13.73 -2.80
N LYS A 108 -8.88 14.87 -3.46
CA LYS A 108 -9.88 15.94 -3.48
C LYS A 108 -11.02 15.69 -4.46
N THR A 109 -10.76 14.96 -5.53
CA THR A 109 -11.67 14.87 -6.68
C THR A 109 -12.38 13.53 -6.81
N MET A 110 -11.85 12.46 -6.22
CA MET A 110 -12.44 11.13 -6.32
C MET A 110 -13.77 11.00 -5.55
N GLN A 111 -14.60 10.03 -5.94
CA GLN A 111 -15.89 9.80 -5.29
C GLN A 111 -15.76 8.89 -4.06
N TYR A 112 -16.27 9.34 -2.91
CA TYR A 112 -16.31 8.57 -1.65
C TYR A 112 -17.71 8.10 -1.30
N PRO A 113 -17.97 7.01 -0.56
CA PRO A 113 -16.99 6.08 -0.03
C PRO A 113 -16.23 5.37 -1.15
N ALA A 114 -14.94 5.16 -0.94
CA ALA A 114 -14.05 4.55 -1.91
C ALA A 114 -13.37 3.30 -1.34
N LEU A 115 -12.88 2.43 -2.21
CA LEU A 115 -12.06 1.27 -1.84
C LEU A 115 -10.72 1.35 -2.56
N MET A 116 -9.62 1.47 -1.82
CA MET A 116 -8.28 1.35 -2.40
C MET A 116 -7.72 -0.06 -2.23
N HIS A 117 -7.02 -0.57 -3.24
CA HIS A 117 -6.41 -1.88 -3.14
C HIS A 117 -5.03 -1.97 -3.82
N CYS A 118 -4.30 -3.03 -3.47
CA CYS A 118 -3.10 -3.43 -4.20
C CYS A 118 -3.12 -4.94 -4.44
N LYS A 119 -1.96 -5.64 -4.40
CA LYS A 119 -1.94 -7.11 -4.53
C LYS A 119 -2.42 -7.80 -3.25
N SER A 120 -1.76 -7.52 -2.12
CA SER A 120 -2.04 -8.10 -0.80
C SER A 120 -2.81 -7.16 0.12
N GLY A 121 -2.97 -5.89 -0.25
CA GLY A 121 -3.55 -4.87 0.63
C GLY A 121 -2.60 -4.43 1.74
N ALA A 122 -1.32 -4.81 1.69
CA ALA A 122 -0.31 -4.46 2.69
C ALA A 122 0.41 -3.15 2.34
N ASP A 123 1.41 -3.18 1.46
CA ASP A 123 2.39 -2.08 1.32
C ASP A 123 1.82 -0.83 0.64
N ARG A 124 1.42 -0.94 -0.64
CA ARG A 124 0.90 0.23 -1.40
C ARG A 124 -0.39 0.76 -0.81
N ALA A 125 -1.27 -0.15 -0.42
CA ALA A 125 -2.53 0.19 0.22
C ALA A 125 -2.26 0.82 1.59
N GLY A 126 -1.30 0.31 2.37
CA GLY A 126 -0.88 0.90 3.64
C GLY A 126 -0.32 2.30 3.46
N PHE A 127 0.61 2.49 2.54
CA PHE A 127 1.19 3.79 2.24
C PHE A 127 0.13 4.83 1.81
N MET A 128 -0.74 4.47 0.87
CA MET A 128 -1.81 5.37 0.42
C MET A 128 -2.90 5.56 1.48
N SER A 129 -3.15 4.57 2.35
CA SER A 129 -4.06 4.71 3.49
C SER A 129 -3.48 5.68 4.53
N THR A 130 -2.19 5.56 4.86
CA THR A 130 -1.49 6.50 5.74
C THR A 130 -1.56 7.91 5.16
N LEU A 131 -1.22 8.05 3.87
CA LEU A 131 -1.25 9.35 3.20
C LEU A 131 -2.66 9.95 3.23
N PHE A 132 -3.68 9.19 2.84
CA PHE A 132 -5.08 9.62 2.85
C PHE A 132 -5.54 10.06 4.25
N LEU A 133 -5.32 9.23 5.27
CA LEU A 133 -5.73 9.56 6.64
C LEU A 133 -5.02 10.81 7.16
N PHE A 134 -3.73 10.94 6.87
CA PHE A 134 -2.93 12.07 7.34
C PHE A 134 -3.28 13.38 6.63
N VAL A 135 -3.32 13.37 5.29
CA VAL A 135 -3.37 14.61 4.49
C VAL A 135 -4.77 15.00 4.05
N HIS A 136 -5.70 14.04 3.96
CA HIS A 136 -7.07 14.29 3.51
C HIS A 136 -8.06 14.26 4.69
N GLU A 137 -7.97 13.26 5.56
CA GLU A 137 -8.83 13.16 6.76
C GLU A 137 -8.26 13.94 7.96
N GLY A 138 -7.04 14.47 7.86
CA GLY A 138 -6.43 15.31 8.89
C GLY A 138 -6.06 14.58 10.19
N GLN A 139 -5.92 13.25 10.17
CA GLN A 139 -5.51 12.50 11.36
C GLN A 139 -4.05 12.77 11.72
N PRO A 140 -3.67 12.72 13.01
CA PRO A 140 -2.26 12.80 13.41
C PRO A 140 -1.42 11.75 12.69
N LEU A 141 -0.23 12.15 12.23
CA LEU A 141 0.67 11.25 11.49
C LEU A 141 0.95 9.92 12.22
N PRO A 142 1.24 9.89 13.54
CA PRO A 142 1.46 8.61 14.24
C PRO A 142 0.27 7.66 14.19
N GLU A 143 -0.96 8.20 14.18
CA GLU A 143 -2.18 7.40 14.06
C GLU A 143 -2.36 6.88 12.64
N ALA A 144 -2.17 7.73 11.64
CA ALA A 144 -2.22 7.35 10.24
C ALA A 144 -1.18 6.27 9.89
N MET A 145 0.03 6.36 10.45
CA MET A 145 1.11 5.40 10.21
C MET A 145 0.80 3.97 10.70
N LYS A 146 -0.20 3.77 11.57
CA LYS A 146 -0.67 2.43 11.96
C LYS A 146 -1.19 1.60 10.78
N GLN A 147 -1.47 2.25 9.64
CA GLN A 147 -1.81 1.58 8.39
C GLN A 147 -0.62 0.83 7.75
N LEU A 148 0.61 1.14 8.14
CA LEU A 148 1.82 0.38 7.82
C LEU A 148 2.17 -0.53 9.01
N SER A 149 1.44 -1.63 9.16
CA SER A 149 1.65 -2.56 10.28
C SER A 149 1.42 -4.03 9.92
N TRP A 150 1.96 -4.90 10.76
CA TRP A 150 1.83 -6.36 10.65
C TRP A 150 0.37 -6.83 10.62
N LYS A 151 -0.54 -6.09 11.26
CA LYS A 151 -2.01 -6.30 11.18
C LYS A 151 -2.52 -6.41 9.74
N TYR A 152 -1.90 -5.67 8.82
CA TYR A 152 -2.27 -5.64 7.41
C TYR A 152 -1.32 -6.46 6.52
N GLY A 153 -0.38 -7.20 7.11
CA GLY A 153 0.65 -7.97 6.41
C GLY A 153 1.83 -7.13 5.91
N HIS A 154 2.04 -5.94 6.47
CA HIS A 154 3.18 -5.09 6.15
C HIS A 154 4.34 -5.35 7.11
N PHE A 155 5.55 -5.47 6.58
CA PHE A 155 6.77 -5.75 7.33
C PHE A 155 7.82 -4.66 7.08
N LYS A 156 8.15 -3.90 8.13
CA LYS A 156 9.10 -2.77 8.08
C LYS A 156 10.54 -3.19 7.80
N GLN A 157 10.92 -4.41 8.19
CA GLN A 157 12.27 -4.96 8.01
C GLN A 157 12.55 -5.47 6.58
N ALA A 158 11.54 -5.48 5.71
CA ALA A 158 11.73 -5.80 4.30
C ALA A 158 12.00 -4.52 3.49
N LYS A 159 12.30 -4.65 2.19
CA LYS A 159 12.46 -3.52 1.23
C LYS A 159 11.27 -2.54 1.20
N THR A 160 10.14 -2.91 1.78
CA THR A 160 8.92 -2.11 1.93
C THR A 160 9.01 -1.10 3.07
N GLY A 161 9.94 -1.25 4.01
CA GLY A 161 10.21 -0.29 5.10
C GLY A 161 10.65 1.10 4.62
N ILE A 162 11.00 1.22 3.35
CA ILE A 162 11.27 2.51 2.70
C ILE A 162 10.03 3.43 2.73
N LEU A 163 8.82 2.86 2.78
CA LEU A 163 7.57 3.61 2.86
C LEU A 163 7.34 4.19 4.26
N ASP A 164 7.66 3.43 5.32
CA ASP A 164 7.69 3.95 6.70
C ASP A 164 8.72 5.06 6.82
N TYR A 165 9.91 4.82 6.25
CA TYR A 165 11.02 5.77 6.35
C TYR A 165 10.69 7.12 5.72
N PHE A 166 9.88 7.17 4.66
CA PHE A 166 9.37 8.43 4.10
C PHE A 166 8.60 9.26 5.14
N PHE A 167 7.70 8.65 5.90
CA PHE A 167 6.94 9.35 6.95
C PHE A 167 7.82 9.67 8.17
N ASP A 168 8.74 8.77 8.53
CA ASP A 168 9.73 9.00 9.60
C ASP A 168 10.61 10.22 9.26
N LEU A 169 11.02 10.40 8.00
CA LEU A 169 11.79 11.56 7.54
C LEU A 169 11.02 12.87 7.74
N TYR A 170 9.75 12.90 7.37
CA TYR A 170 8.91 14.07 7.60
C TYR A 170 8.72 14.34 9.09
N ALA A 171 8.40 13.32 9.88
CA ALA A 171 8.20 13.45 11.32
C ALA A 171 9.45 14.04 12.01
N ALA A 172 10.63 13.49 11.71
CA ALA A 172 11.90 13.94 12.28
C ALA A 172 12.28 15.37 11.83
N TYR A 173 11.93 15.76 10.61
CA TYR A 173 12.12 17.13 10.15
C TYR A 173 11.18 18.09 10.87
N ASN A 174 9.89 17.76 10.92
CA ASN A 174 8.83 18.59 11.47
C ASN A 174 9.00 18.84 12.98
N GLU A 175 9.52 17.86 13.73
CA GLU A 175 9.84 18.02 15.16
C GLU A 175 10.85 19.14 15.41
N LYS A 176 11.84 19.28 14.53
CA LYS A 176 12.90 20.31 14.65
C LYS A 176 12.52 21.64 14.00
N ARG A 177 11.72 21.57 12.94
CA ARG A 177 11.33 22.70 12.09
C ARG A 177 9.87 22.52 11.68
N PRO A 178 8.91 23.01 12.50
CA PRO A 178 7.48 22.89 12.20
C PRO A 178 7.18 23.37 10.78
N THR A 179 6.73 22.46 9.92
CA THR A 179 6.52 22.66 8.49
C THR A 179 5.32 21.85 8.04
N ALA A 180 4.39 22.48 7.32
CA ALA A 180 3.26 21.77 6.75
C ALA A 180 3.75 20.66 5.80
N PHE A 181 3.08 19.52 5.79
CA PHE A 181 3.54 18.35 5.03
C PHE A 181 3.79 18.67 3.55
N TRP A 182 2.88 19.41 2.90
CA TRP A 182 3.03 19.76 1.48
C TRP A 182 4.17 20.74 1.23
N ASP A 183 4.42 21.70 2.12
CA ASP A 183 5.59 22.58 2.02
C ASP A 183 6.89 21.79 2.14
N TRP A 184 6.93 20.79 3.02
CA TRP A 184 8.08 19.89 3.14
C TRP A 184 8.28 19.05 1.88
N VAL A 185 7.21 18.45 1.33
CA VAL A 185 7.28 17.66 0.08
C VAL A 185 7.81 18.50 -1.08
N GLU A 186 7.34 19.74 -1.21
CA GLU A 186 7.72 20.61 -2.32
C GLU A 186 9.14 21.14 -2.18
N ARG A 187 9.51 21.65 -0.99
CA ARG A 187 10.72 22.48 -0.81
C ARG A 187 11.90 21.76 -0.17
N VAL A 188 11.67 20.65 0.54
CA VAL A 188 12.69 20.01 1.39
C VAL A 188 12.96 18.58 0.97
N TYR A 189 11.89 17.79 0.79
CA TYR A 189 12.01 16.38 0.47
C TYR A 189 12.79 16.19 -0.83
N ASP A 190 13.77 15.30 -0.86
CA ASP A 190 14.42 14.85 -2.08
C ASP A 190 14.37 13.31 -2.15
N PRO A 191 13.67 12.70 -3.12
CA PRO A 191 13.54 11.25 -3.22
C PRO A 191 14.88 10.51 -3.42
N VAL A 192 15.86 11.15 -4.08
CA VAL A 192 17.18 10.56 -4.36
C VAL A 192 18.01 10.54 -3.08
N GLU A 193 18.08 11.68 -2.39
CA GLU A 193 18.78 11.78 -1.10
C GLU A 193 18.13 10.88 -0.04
N ALA A 194 16.80 10.88 0.05
CA ALA A 194 16.05 10.02 0.97
C ALA A 194 16.30 8.51 0.70
N LYS A 195 16.42 8.12 -0.57
CA LYS A 195 16.75 6.73 -0.93
C LYS A 195 18.21 6.38 -0.60
N ALA A 196 19.13 7.33 -0.75
CA ALA A 196 20.52 7.14 -0.36
C ALA A 196 20.65 7.00 1.16
N SER A 197 19.96 7.85 1.94
CA SER A 197 19.98 7.80 3.40
C SER A 197 19.34 6.52 3.93
N PHE A 198 18.26 6.03 3.33
CA PHE A 198 17.67 4.73 3.68
C PHE A 198 18.66 3.58 3.54
N ARG A 199 19.33 3.48 2.38
CA ARG A 199 20.36 2.45 2.14
C ARG A 199 21.53 2.57 3.11
N SER A 200 21.91 3.81 3.46
CA SER A 200 22.96 4.04 4.46
C SER A 200 22.56 3.60 5.88
N ARG A 201 21.26 3.55 6.17
CA ARG A 201 20.76 3.04 7.45
C ARG A 201 20.68 1.52 7.44
N GLU A 202 20.14 0.94 6.36
CA GLU A 202 20.08 -0.52 6.21
C GLU A 202 21.47 -1.16 6.27
N TRP A 203 22.50 -0.59 5.63
CA TRP A 203 23.86 -1.12 5.75
C TRP A 203 24.41 -0.98 7.18
N ALA A 204 24.13 0.14 7.86
CA ALA A 204 24.60 0.37 9.22
C ALA A 204 23.95 -0.63 10.18
N ASP A 205 22.64 -0.82 10.10
CA ASP A 205 21.91 -1.82 10.88
C ASP A 205 22.45 -3.24 10.60
N THR A 206 22.68 -3.58 9.33
CA THR A 206 23.24 -4.89 8.94
C THR A 206 24.65 -5.11 9.50
N VAL A 207 25.51 -4.08 9.49
CA VAL A 207 26.87 -4.17 10.04
C VAL A 207 26.84 -4.24 11.56
N VAL A 208 26.00 -3.44 12.21
CA VAL A 208 25.79 -3.50 13.66
C VAL A 208 25.30 -4.88 14.06
N ASP A 209 24.30 -5.44 13.39
CA ASP A 209 23.79 -6.79 13.67
C ASP A 209 24.85 -7.88 13.46
N ARG A 210 25.71 -7.72 12.44
CA ARG A 210 26.81 -8.67 12.16
C ARG A 210 27.98 -8.54 13.15
N VAL A 211 28.25 -7.33 13.64
CA VAL A 211 29.35 -7.05 14.59
C VAL A 211 28.92 -7.36 16.02
N LEU A 212 27.66 -7.11 16.39
CA LEU A 212 27.12 -7.38 17.72
C LEU A 212 26.65 -8.82 17.92
N GLY A 213 26.85 -9.72 16.94
CA GLY A 213 26.71 -11.16 17.13
C GLY A 213 25.39 -11.54 17.81
N ARG A 214 24.26 -11.15 17.24
CA ARG A 214 23.00 -11.80 17.60
C ARG A 214 23.03 -13.20 16.99
N GLU A 215 23.39 -14.18 17.82
CA GLU A 215 23.06 -15.60 17.62
C GLU A 215 21.56 -15.79 17.31
#